data_AF-A0A9D2BDN8-F1
#
_entry.id   AF-A0A9D2BDN8-F1
#
_cell.length_a   1.000
_cell.length_b   1.000
_cell.length_c   1.000
_cell.angle_alpha   90.00
_cell.angle_beta   90.00
_cell.angle_gamma   90.00
#
_symmetry.space_group_name_H-M   'P 1'
#
loop_
_entity.id
_entity.type
_entity.pdbx_description
1 polymer ?
#
loop_
_entity_poly.entity_id
_entity_poly.type
_entity_poly.pdbx_seq_one_letter_code
_entity_poly.pdbx_strand_id
1 'polypeptide(L)'
;MRFVKQYLWDHKYIILLEVLFAGIFAGIFYLYHLPLAAVLYPTTLCAILGLLFAAVSVRKAYVRHRRMEEMQYVSEESLSELCAENQSIKDKDYQRLIRGLCRERQKMQDETTAARREMLQYFTLWVHQIKTPIASMRLQLGTEDSALARQLRSELLRIEQYVEMVLTYLKMGAESTDYVFREVRLDKMIRESIRKFRGDFIIKRLRLVYEPIEETVLSDEKWLSFVIEQVLSNALKYTKEGSVRIYMEEPATLCIADTGIGIAPEDIPRIFEEGFTGGNGREDKRASGIGLYLCREICRRLGHRITISSVVDEGTTVRIDLGRTED
;
A
#
# COMPACT_ATOMS: atom_id res chain seq x y z
N MET A 1 -20.36 -22.77 -27.86
CA MET A 1 -21.24 -22.56 -29.04
C MET A 1 -21.27 -21.11 -29.54
N ARG A 2 -21.23 -20.06 -28.69
CA ARG A 2 -21.25 -18.65 -29.14
C ARG A 2 -20.07 -18.27 -30.06
N PHE A 3 -18.85 -18.66 -29.71
CA PHE A 3 -17.63 -18.38 -30.50
C PHE A 3 -17.70 -18.94 -31.94
N VAL A 4 -18.09 -20.20 -32.10
CA VAL A 4 -18.16 -20.86 -33.42
C VAL A 4 -19.21 -20.18 -34.32
N LYS A 5 -20.36 -19.81 -33.76
CA LYS A 5 -21.42 -19.10 -34.50
C LYS A 5 -20.94 -17.73 -34.99
N GLN A 6 -20.19 -17.00 -34.16
CA GLN A 6 -19.65 -15.69 -34.50
C GLN A 6 -18.51 -15.80 -35.52
N TYR A 7 -17.63 -16.79 -35.38
CA TYR A 7 -16.58 -17.06 -36.36
C TYR A 7 -17.13 -17.38 -37.75
N LEU A 8 -18.16 -18.23 -37.85
CA LEU A 8 -18.82 -18.55 -39.11
C LEU A 8 -19.53 -17.34 -39.72
N TRP A 9 -20.07 -16.44 -38.89
CA TRP A 9 -20.67 -15.19 -39.34
C TRP A 9 -19.64 -14.23 -39.93
N ASP A 10 -18.47 -14.11 -39.30
CA ASP A 10 -17.37 -13.26 -39.77
C ASP A 10 -16.79 -13.76 -41.11
N HIS A 11 -16.90 -15.07 -41.37
CA HIS A 11 -16.40 -15.72 -42.59
C HIS A 11 -17.52 -16.08 -43.59
N LYS A 12 -18.74 -15.54 -43.42
CA LYS A 12 -19.91 -15.85 -44.27
C LYS A 12 -19.68 -15.65 -45.78
N TYR A 13 -18.78 -14.74 -46.14
CA TYR A 13 -18.43 -14.46 -47.54
C TYR A 13 -17.76 -15.66 -48.23
N ILE A 14 -17.03 -16.50 -47.50
CA ILE A 14 -16.42 -17.72 -48.06
C ILE A 14 -17.51 -18.74 -48.40
N ILE A 15 -18.49 -18.90 -47.52
CA ILE A 15 -19.65 -19.79 -47.74
C ILE A 15 -20.51 -19.28 -48.91
N LEU A 16 -20.75 -17.97 -48.97
CA LEU A 16 -21.49 -17.34 -50.08
C LEU A 16 -20.76 -17.51 -51.42
N LEU A 17 -19.43 -17.43 -51.44
CA LEU A 17 -18.63 -17.65 -52.64
C LEU A 17 -18.72 -19.10 -53.14
N GLU A 18 -18.71 -20.06 -52.22
CA GLU A 18 -18.84 -21.49 -52.56
C GLU A 18 -20.22 -21.80 -53.17
N VAL A 19 -21.28 -21.25 -52.58
CA VAL A 19 -22.65 -21.33 -53.12
C VAL A 19 -22.75 -20.65 -54.49
N LEU A 20 -22.09 -19.49 -54.67
CA LEU A 20 -22.06 -18.77 -55.94
C LEU A 20 -21.37 -19.61 -57.03
N PHE A 21 -20.22 -20.23 -56.74
CA PHE A 21 -19.54 -21.11 -57.70
C PHE A 21 -20.39 -22.33 -58.06
N ALA A 22 -21.02 -22.98 -57.09
CA ALA A 22 -21.94 -24.08 -57.33
C ALA A 22 -23.11 -23.65 -58.25
N GLY A 23 -23.68 -22.46 -58.01
CA GLY A 23 -24.74 -21.87 -58.83
C GLY A 23 -24.30 -21.56 -60.28
N ILE A 24 -23.10 -21.00 -60.46
CA ILE A 24 -22.54 -20.72 -61.79
C ILE A 24 -22.32 -22.03 -62.56
N PHE A 25 -21.73 -23.06 -61.93
CA PHE A 25 -21.54 -24.37 -62.58
C PHE A 25 -22.86 -25.04 -62.94
N ALA A 26 -23.86 -25.00 -62.07
CA ALA A 26 -25.19 -25.52 -62.35
C ALA A 26 -25.85 -24.78 -63.53
N GLY A 27 -25.73 -23.45 -63.58
CA GLY A 27 -26.24 -22.63 -64.68
C GLY A 27 -25.57 -22.95 -66.02
N ILE A 28 -24.25 -23.15 -66.05
CA ILE A 28 -23.52 -23.56 -67.26
C ILE A 28 -24.01 -24.92 -67.75
N PHE A 29 -24.13 -25.92 -66.87
CA PHE A 29 -24.59 -27.26 -67.26
C PHE A 29 -26.03 -27.25 -67.78
N TYR A 30 -26.89 -26.43 -67.19
CA TYR A 30 -28.27 -26.23 -67.67
C TYR A 30 -28.30 -25.62 -69.08
N LEU A 31 -27.51 -24.56 -69.33
CA LEU A 31 -27.43 -23.88 -70.63
C LEU A 31 -26.88 -24.79 -71.75
N TYR A 32 -25.99 -25.73 -71.42
CA TYR A 32 -25.43 -26.70 -72.37
C TYR A 32 -26.27 -27.99 -72.51
N HIS A 33 -27.44 -28.07 -71.86
CA HIS A 33 -28.30 -29.27 -71.82
C HIS A 33 -27.58 -30.55 -71.33
N LEU A 34 -26.58 -30.38 -70.45
CA LEU A 34 -25.89 -31.50 -69.80
C LEU A 34 -26.67 -31.97 -68.58
N PRO A 35 -26.50 -33.24 -68.15
CA PRO A 35 -27.15 -33.73 -66.94
C PRO A 35 -26.64 -32.96 -65.72
N LEU A 36 -27.53 -32.21 -65.07
CA LEU A 36 -27.27 -31.47 -63.83
C LEU A 36 -26.72 -32.37 -62.70
N ALA A 37 -27.03 -33.67 -62.74
CA ALA A 37 -26.48 -34.66 -61.82
C ALA A 37 -24.94 -34.72 -61.84
N ALA A 38 -24.30 -34.35 -62.96
CA ALA A 38 -22.84 -34.29 -63.07
C ALA A 38 -22.20 -33.16 -62.23
N VAL A 39 -22.97 -32.14 -61.85
CA VAL A 39 -22.52 -31.03 -60.99
C VAL A 39 -22.53 -31.41 -59.51
N LEU A 40 -23.37 -32.37 -59.11
CA LEU A 40 -23.52 -32.80 -57.71
C LEU A 40 -22.24 -33.42 -57.14
N TYR A 41 -21.52 -34.21 -57.93
CA TYR A 41 -20.32 -34.89 -57.45
C TYR A 41 -19.16 -33.91 -57.14
N PRO A 42 -18.78 -32.98 -58.04
CA PRO A 42 -17.77 -31.97 -57.73
C PRO A 42 -18.18 -31.01 -56.60
N THR A 43 -19.45 -30.60 -56.54
CA THR A 43 -19.93 -29.68 -55.49
C THR A 43 -19.92 -30.32 -54.11
N THR A 44 -20.32 -31.59 -53.99
CA THR A 44 -20.24 -32.34 -52.72
C THR A 44 -18.80 -32.56 -52.27
N LEU A 45 -17.87 -32.85 -53.19
CA LEU A 45 -16.45 -32.99 -52.87
C LEU A 45 -15.83 -31.67 -52.37
N CYS A 46 -16.12 -30.55 -53.05
CA CYS A 46 -15.68 -29.22 -52.61
C CYS A 46 -16.25 -28.85 -51.23
N ALA A 47 -17.53 -29.14 -50.99
CA ALA A 47 -18.17 -28.88 -49.70
C ALA A 47 -17.51 -29.67 -48.55
N ILE A 48 -17.13 -30.93 -48.78
CA ILE A 48 -16.42 -31.74 -47.78
C ILE A 48 -15.04 -31.14 -47.47
N LEU A 49 -14.28 -30.73 -48.49
CA LEU A 49 -12.98 -30.07 -48.32
C LEU A 49 -13.11 -28.71 -47.62
N GLY A 50 -14.13 -27.92 -47.97
CA GLY A 50 -14.46 -26.65 -47.32
C GLY A 50 -14.80 -26.81 -45.84
N LEU A 51 -15.59 -27.83 -45.49
CA LEU A 51 -15.93 -28.16 -44.11
C LEU A 51 -14.69 -28.60 -43.31
N LEU A 52 -13.80 -29.42 -43.89
CA LEU A 52 -12.54 -29.80 -43.25
C LEU A 52 -11.63 -28.59 -42.98
N PHE A 53 -11.51 -27.70 -43.96
CA PHE A 53 -10.74 -26.46 -43.81
C PHE A 53 -11.33 -25.55 -42.74
N ALA A 54 -12.66 -25.35 -42.75
CA ALA A 54 -13.36 -24.58 -41.74
C ALA A 54 -13.19 -25.17 -40.33
N ALA A 55 -13.26 -26.50 -40.19
CA ALA A 55 -13.07 -27.18 -38.91
C ALA A 55 -11.65 -26.95 -38.35
N VAL A 56 -10.62 -27.07 -39.18
CA VAL A 56 -9.23 -26.79 -38.77
C VAL A 56 -9.06 -25.32 -38.39
N SER A 57 -9.65 -24.40 -39.15
CA SER A 57 -9.57 -22.96 -38.90
C SER A 57 -10.25 -22.55 -37.60
N VAL A 58 -11.47 -23.05 -37.37
CA VAL A 58 -12.22 -22.85 -36.12
C VAL A 58 -11.45 -23.42 -34.92
N ARG A 59 -10.86 -24.63 -35.06
CA ARG A 59 -10.07 -25.22 -33.98
C ARG A 59 -8.89 -24.35 -33.59
N LYS A 60 -8.13 -23.84 -34.57
CA LYS A 60 -7.01 -22.93 -34.32
C LYS A 60 -7.47 -21.63 -33.66
N ALA A 61 -8.56 -21.03 -34.15
CA ALA A 61 -9.13 -19.81 -33.59
C ALA A 61 -9.63 -20.00 -32.14
N TYR A 62 -10.24 -21.15 -31.84
CA TYR A 62 -10.75 -21.46 -30.52
C TYR A 62 -9.64 -21.66 -29.49
N VAL A 63 -8.57 -22.38 -29.85
CA VAL A 63 -7.39 -22.52 -28.98
C VAL A 63 -6.76 -21.16 -28.68
N ARG A 64 -6.69 -20.26 -29.68
CA ARG A 64 -6.20 -18.88 -29.51
C ARG A 64 -7.07 -18.09 -28.53
N HIS A 65 -8.39 -18.12 -28.70
CA HIS A 65 -9.31 -17.39 -27.82
C HIS A 65 -9.17 -17.83 -26.37
N ARG A 66 -9.12 -19.16 -26.13
CA ARG A 66 -8.95 -19.70 -24.78
C ARG A 66 -7.61 -19.31 -24.14
N ARG A 67 -6.51 -19.36 -24.90
CA ARG A 67 -5.20 -18.87 -24.42
C ARG A 67 -5.22 -17.39 -24.04
N MET A 68 -5.94 -16.56 -24.78
CA MET A 68 -6.07 -15.12 -24.47
C MET A 68 -6.95 -14.86 -23.25
N GLU A 69 -7.97 -15.69 -23.00
CA GLU A 69 -8.88 -15.56 -21.85
C GLU A 69 -8.24 -16.02 -20.53
N GLU A 70 -7.33 -17.01 -20.60
CA GLU A 70 -6.58 -17.51 -19.45
C GLU A 70 -5.47 -16.53 -18.98
N MET A 71 -5.14 -15.51 -19.77
CA MET A 71 -4.12 -14.52 -19.42
C MET A 71 -4.71 -13.34 -18.64
N GLN A 72 -4.50 -13.35 -17.32
CA GLN A 72 -4.90 -12.26 -16.42
C GLN A 72 -3.90 -11.08 -16.36
N TYR A 73 -2.65 -11.29 -16.76
CA TYR A 73 -1.61 -10.26 -16.74
C TYR A 73 -0.71 -10.40 -17.96
N VAL A 74 -0.41 -9.29 -18.62
CA VAL A 74 0.36 -9.26 -19.86
C VAL A 74 1.73 -8.63 -19.57
N SER A 75 2.76 -9.45 -19.40
CA SER A 75 4.16 -8.98 -19.34
C SER A 75 4.73 -8.82 -20.76
N GLU A 76 5.82 -8.06 -20.90
CA GLU A 76 6.51 -7.87 -22.20
C GLU A 76 7.05 -9.21 -22.75
N GLU A 77 7.42 -10.12 -21.86
CA GLU A 77 7.91 -11.46 -22.17
C GLU A 77 6.76 -12.38 -22.64
N SER A 78 5.62 -12.37 -21.94
CA SER A 78 4.40 -13.11 -22.35
C SER A 78 3.82 -12.58 -23.66
N LEU A 79 3.97 -11.28 -23.93
CA LEU A 79 3.66 -10.68 -25.23
C LEU A 79 4.56 -11.22 -26.33
N SER A 80 5.87 -11.34 -26.07
CA SER A 80 6.80 -11.85 -27.08
C SER A 80 6.47 -13.28 -27.52
N GLU A 81 6.10 -14.16 -26.57
CA GLU A 81 5.69 -15.55 -26.84
C GLU A 81 4.36 -15.64 -27.62
N LEU A 82 3.34 -14.84 -27.23
CA LEU A 82 2.08 -14.71 -27.97
C LEU A 82 2.26 -14.17 -29.40
N CYS A 83 3.27 -13.33 -29.60
CA CYS A 83 3.53 -12.66 -30.87
C CYS A 83 4.23 -13.55 -31.90
N ALA A 84 4.87 -14.66 -31.49
CA ALA A 84 5.66 -15.51 -32.37
C ALA A 84 4.82 -16.32 -33.37
N GLU A 85 3.55 -16.63 -33.06
CA GLU A 85 2.69 -17.50 -33.87
C GLU A 85 1.83 -16.75 -34.92
N ASN A 86 1.73 -15.41 -34.88
CA ASN A 86 0.71 -14.66 -35.63
C ASN A 86 1.30 -13.82 -36.79
N GLN A 87 1.00 -14.19 -38.04
CA GLN A 87 1.58 -13.57 -39.25
C GLN A 87 0.65 -12.62 -40.01
N SER A 88 -0.60 -12.40 -39.57
CA SER A 88 -1.54 -11.49 -40.23
C SER A 88 -1.13 -10.02 -40.03
N ILE A 89 -1.35 -9.18 -41.05
CA ILE A 89 -1.01 -7.74 -41.01
C ILE A 89 -1.73 -7.04 -39.84
N LYS A 90 -3.03 -7.32 -39.64
CA LYS A 90 -3.81 -6.76 -38.53
C LYS A 90 -3.25 -7.14 -37.16
N ASP A 91 -2.81 -8.39 -37.01
CA ASP A 91 -2.20 -8.87 -35.76
C ASP A 91 -0.89 -8.11 -35.47
N LYS A 92 -0.05 -7.87 -36.49
CA LYS A 92 1.18 -7.08 -36.36
C LYS A 92 0.90 -5.62 -35.95
N ASP A 93 -0.16 -5.02 -36.47
CA ASP A 93 -0.56 -3.65 -36.10
C ASP A 93 -1.06 -3.58 -34.66
N TYR A 94 -1.90 -4.52 -34.23
CA TYR A 94 -2.33 -4.64 -32.83
C TYR A 94 -1.13 -4.85 -31.89
N GLN A 95 -0.18 -5.72 -32.26
CA GLN A 95 1.04 -5.93 -31.49
C GLN A 95 1.86 -4.65 -31.35
N ARG A 96 1.98 -3.84 -32.41
CA ARG A 96 2.71 -2.57 -32.37
C ARG A 96 2.03 -1.58 -31.41
N LEU A 97 0.70 -1.48 -31.44
CA LEU A 97 -0.07 -0.62 -30.54
C LEU A 97 0.07 -1.07 -29.09
N ILE A 98 -0.08 -2.37 -28.81
CA ILE A 98 0.04 -2.92 -27.44
C ILE A 98 1.45 -2.68 -26.90
N ARG A 99 2.50 -2.92 -27.68
CA ARG A 99 3.88 -2.62 -27.26
C ARG A 99 4.09 -1.12 -27.00
N GLY A 100 3.47 -0.25 -27.80
CA GLY A 100 3.46 1.19 -27.56
C GLY A 100 2.86 1.55 -26.20
N LEU A 101 1.68 1.01 -25.90
CA LEU A 101 0.98 1.22 -24.61
C LEU A 101 1.75 0.64 -23.42
N CYS A 102 2.33 -0.55 -23.55
CA CYS A 102 3.17 -1.15 -22.50
C CYS A 102 4.39 -0.28 -22.20
N ARG A 103 5.07 0.24 -23.23
CA ARG A 103 6.21 1.15 -23.07
C ARG A 103 5.82 2.47 -22.43
N GLU A 104 4.70 3.05 -22.84
CA GLU A 104 4.17 4.29 -22.25
C GLU A 104 3.81 4.09 -20.78
N ARG A 105 3.13 2.99 -20.44
CA ARG A 105 2.83 2.61 -19.06
C ARG A 105 4.09 2.43 -18.23
N GLN A 106 5.08 1.70 -18.75
CA GLN A 106 6.35 1.49 -18.06
C GLN A 106 7.07 2.82 -17.83
N LYS A 107 7.14 3.68 -18.86
CA LYS A 107 7.74 5.01 -18.75
C LYS A 107 7.06 5.87 -17.68
N MET A 108 5.73 5.89 -17.63
CA MET A 108 4.98 6.62 -16.60
C MET A 108 5.25 6.05 -15.18
N GLN A 109 5.36 4.72 -15.05
CA GLN A 109 5.72 4.08 -13.79
C GLN A 109 7.15 4.43 -13.37
N ASP A 110 8.10 4.41 -14.30
CA ASP A 110 9.50 4.74 -14.06
C ASP A 110 9.65 6.22 -13.65
N GLU A 111 8.97 7.14 -14.34
CA GLU A 111 8.95 8.58 -14.00
C GLU A 111 8.37 8.83 -12.60
N THR A 112 7.25 8.19 -12.27
CA THR A 112 6.63 8.30 -10.94
C THR A 112 7.56 7.74 -9.84
N THR A 113 8.20 6.61 -10.11
CA THR A 113 9.14 5.98 -9.17
C THR A 113 10.39 6.82 -8.99
N ALA A 114 10.92 7.40 -10.08
CA ALA A 114 12.08 8.29 -10.05
C ALA A 114 11.78 9.57 -9.24
N ALA A 115 10.65 10.23 -9.51
CA ALA A 115 10.22 11.42 -8.77
C ALA A 115 10.03 11.13 -7.27
N ARG A 116 9.44 9.97 -6.93
CA ARG A 116 9.30 9.53 -5.54
C ARG A 116 10.66 9.30 -4.87
N ARG A 117 11.60 8.65 -5.57
CA ARG A 117 12.96 8.40 -5.07
C ARG A 117 13.71 9.71 -4.83
N GLU A 118 13.63 10.66 -5.76
CA GLU A 118 14.25 11.98 -5.63
C GLU A 118 13.68 12.75 -4.42
N MET A 119 12.35 12.76 -4.26
CA MET A 119 11.68 13.37 -3.11
C MET A 119 12.18 12.76 -1.78
N LEU A 120 12.25 11.43 -1.69
CA LEU A 120 12.73 10.73 -0.48
C LEU A 120 14.20 11.07 -0.17
N GLN A 121 15.06 11.13 -1.19
CA GLN A 121 16.47 11.52 -1.03
C GLN A 121 16.60 12.96 -0.55
N TYR A 122 15.86 13.89 -1.15
CA TYR A 122 15.85 15.30 -0.78
C TYR A 122 15.47 15.50 0.69
N PHE A 123 14.34 14.93 1.13
CA PHE A 123 13.90 15.07 2.52
C PHE A 123 14.83 14.37 3.50
N THR A 124 15.44 13.24 3.12
CA THR A 124 16.43 12.56 3.98
C THR A 124 17.66 13.44 4.21
N LEU A 125 18.18 14.08 3.16
CA LEU A 125 19.28 15.02 3.26
C LEU A 125 18.91 16.23 4.12
N TRP A 126 17.73 16.81 3.89
CA TRP A 126 17.23 17.97 4.62
C TRP A 126 17.09 17.68 6.12
N VAL A 127 16.55 16.51 6.50
CA VAL A 127 16.49 16.13 7.91
C VAL A 127 17.89 15.97 8.52
N HIS A 128 18.82 15.35 7.82
CA HIS A 128 20.20 15.25 8.30
C HIS A 128 20.80 16.64 8.56
N GLN A 129 20.59 17.59 7.66
CA GLN A 129 21.05 18.97 7.81
C GLN A 129 20.40 19.69 9.00
N ILE A 130 19.14 19.41 9.32
CA ILE A 130 18.44 20.01 10.47
C ILE A 130 18.81 19.36 11.81
N LYS A 131 19.15 18.06 11.83
CA LYS A 131 19.60 17.40 13.07
C LYS A 131 20.87 18.01 13.64
N THR A 132 21.77 18.51 12.80
CA THR A 132 23.03 19.14 13.21
C THR A 132 22.85 20.42 14.06
N PRO A 133 22.12 21.46 13.61
CA PRO A 133 21.89 22.65 14.43
C PRO A 133 21.05 22.35 15.67
N ILE A 134 20.10 21.40 15.60
CA ILE A 134 19.37 20.93 16.77
C ILE A 134 20.33 20.34 17.81
N ALA A 135 21.25 19.45 17.40
CA ALA A 135 22.22 18.86 18.32
C ALA A 135 23.13 19.93 18.95
N SER A 136 23.53 20.95 18.16
CA SER A 136 24.30 22.09 18.67
C SER A 136 23.52 22.88 19.72
N MET A 137 22.26 23.24 19.44
CA MET A 137 21.38 23.92 20.40
C MET A 137 21.16 23.09 21.66
N ARG A 138 21.01 21.77 21.53
CA ARG A 138 20.85 20.87 22.68
C ARG A 138 22.08 20.88 23.59
N LEU A 139 23.28 20.92 23.02
CA LEU A 139 24.53 21.01 23.78
C LEU A 139 24.65 22.37 24.50
N GLN A 140 24.37 23.48 23.80
CA GLN A 140 24.43 24.82 24.38
C GLN A 140 23.39 25.03 25.48
N LEU A 141 22.17 24.58 25.24
CA LEU A 141 21.14 24.63 26.27
C LEU A 141 21.47 23.69 27.43
N GLY A 142 22.22 22.61 27.19
CA GLY A 142 22.67 21.61 28.17
C GLY A 142 23.55 22.17 29.29
N THR A 143 24.29 23.25 29.03
CA THR A 143 25.23 23.84 30.00
C THR A 143 24.56 24.80 31.00
N GLU A 144 23.36 25.28 30.71
CA GLU A 144 22.63 26.22 31.56
C GLU A 144 21.40 25.57 32.21
N ASP A 145 21.19 25.78 33.51
CA ASP A 145 19.99 25.31 34.24
C ASP A 145 19.05 26.46 34.64
N SER A 146 18.83 27.39 33.72
CA SER A 146 17.85 28.47 33.89
C SER A 146 16.43 27.99 33.57
N ALA A 147 15.41 28.70 34.08
CA ALA A 147 14.01 28.42 33.71
C ALA A 147 13.78 28.56 32.20
N LEU A 148 14.41 29.56 31.58
CA LEU A 148 14.37 29.78 30.13
C LEU A 148 15.04 28.63 29.37
N ALA A 149 16.21 28.16 29.80
CA ALA A 149 16.90 27.04 29.16
C ALA A 149 16.05 25.76 29.21
N ARG A 150 15.38 25.47 30.33
CA ARG A 150 14.46 24.33 30.44
C ARG A 150 13.27 24.45 29.49
N GLN A 151 12.68 25.64 29.33
CA GLN A 151 11.61 25.87 28.37
C GLN A 151 12.08 25.69 26.92
N LEU A 152 13.23 26.26 26.56
CA LEU A 152 13.81 26.12 25.22
C LEU A 152 14.19 24.67 24.90
N ARG A 153 14.69 23.88 25.88
CA ARG A 153 14.95 22.45 25.70
C ARG A 153 13.68 21.66 25.39
N SER A 154 12.56 21.98 26.06
CA SER A 154 11.27 21.35 25.78
C SER A 154 10.80 21.67 24.36
N GLU A 155 10.88 22.94 23.92
CA GLU A 155 10.52 23.30 22.55
C GLU A 155 11.47 22.67 21.50
N LEU A 156 12.77 22.58 21.80
CA LEU A 156 13.74 21.89 20.94
C LEU A 156 13.42 20.39 20.81
N LEU A 157 13.02 19.72 21.90
CA LEU A 157 12.57 18.33 21.88
C LEU A 157 11.33 18.16 20.99
N ARG A 158 10.39 19.12 21.00
CA ARG A 158 9.21 19.09 20.12
C ARG A 158 9.60 19.22 18.65
N ILE A 159 10.58 20.08 18.33
CA ILE A 159 11.12 20.18 16.97
C ILE A 159 11.78 18.84 16.56
N GLU A 160 12.57 18.23 17.42
CA GLU A 160 13.15 16.90 17.19
C GLU A 160 12.07 15.86 16.86
N GLN A 161 10.98 15.85 17.61
CA GLN A 161 9.85 14.95 17.37
C GLN A 161 9.19 15.18 16.02
N TYR A 162 8.96 16.44 15.62
CA TYR A 162 8.38 16.73 14.31
C TYR A 162 9.28 16.32 13.16
N VAL A 163 10.59 16.50 13.30
CA VAL A 163 11.58 16.05 12.32
C VAL A 163 11.60 14.53 12.22
N GLU A 164 11.56 13.81 13.35
CA GLU A 164 11.50 12.34 13.34
C GLU A 164 10.16 11.83 12.79
N MET A 165 9.05 12.51 13.07
CA MET A 165 7.72 12.21 12.53
C MET A 165 7.72 12.28 10.99
N VAL A 166 8.33 13.32 10.40
CA VAL A 166 8.45 13.45 8.93
C VAL A 166 9.28 12.31 8.34
N LEU A 167 10.43 11.98 8.93
CA LEU A 167 11.23 10.83 8.48
C LEU A 167 10.46 9.52 8.54
N THR A 168 9.75 9.31 9.64
CA THR A 168 8.96 8.10 9.89
C THR A 168 7.86 7.97 8.85
N TYR A 169 7.13 9.06 8.58
CA TYR A 169 6.10 9.12 7.55
C TYR A 169 6.66 8.79 6.15
N LEU A 170 7.78 9.41 5.77
CA LEU A 170 8.43 9.17 4.48
C LEU A 170 8.89 7.72 4.32
N LYS A 171 9.45 7.12 5.39
CA LYS A 171 9.89 5.73 5.41
C LYS A 171 8.73 4.75 5.34
N MET A 172 7.64 5.01 6.04
CA MET A 172 6.45 4.16 5.92
C MET A 172 5.88 4.18 4.50
N GLY A 173 5.98 5.30 3.80
CA GLY A 173 5.61 5.39 2.40
C GLY A 173 6.48 4.53 1.48
N ALA A 174 7.68 4.10 1.87
CA ALA A 174 8.50 3.23 1.03
C ALA A 174 8.00 1.78 1.06
N GLU A 175 8.00 1.10 -0.09
CA GLU A 175 7.64 -0.33 -0.20
C GLU A 175 8.58 -1.24 0.58
N SER A 176 9.84 -0.83 0.77
CA SER A 176 10.86 -1.55 1.53
C SER A 176 11.29 -0.73 2.75
N THR A 177 10.82 -1.13 3.93
CA THR A 177 11.41 -0.71 5.20
C THR A 177 12.21 -1.89 5.74
N ASP A 178 13.52 -1.72 5.90
CA ASP A 178 14.37 -2.75 6.52
C ASP A 178 14.09 -2.78 8.03
N TYR A 179 13.16 -3.63 8.45
CA TYR A 179 12.90 -3.91 9.86
C TYR A 179 13.97 -4.84 10.42
N VAL A 180 14.45 -4.53 11.61
CA VAL A 180 15.44 -5.32 12.33
C VAL A 180 14.78 -5.90 13.58
N PHE A 181 14.07 -7.01 13.40
CA PHE A 181 13.41 -7.72 14.50
C PHE A 181 14.45 -8.39 15.41
N ARG A 182 14.40 -8.06 16.71
CA ARG A 182 15.25 -8.61 17.77
C ARG A 182 14.44 -8.77 19.06
N GLU A 183 14.98 -9.51 20.01
CA GLU A 183 14.44 -9.51 21.36
C GLU A 183 14.75 -8.17 22.04
N VAL A 184 13.70 -7.47 22.46
CA VAL A 184 13.79 -6.15 23.06
C VAL A 184 13.24 -6.17 24.48
N ARG A 185 14.07 -5.78 25.44
CA ARG A 185 13.67 -5.64 26.84
C ARG A 185 12.86 -4.37 27.04
N LEU A 186 11.57 -4.51 27.34
CA LEU A 186 10.64 -3.37 27.41
C LEU A 186 11.01 -2.36 28.50
N ASP A 187 11.38 -2.79 29.71
CA ASP A 187 11.75 -1.87 30.81
C ASP A 187 12.86 -0.91 30.40
N LYS A 188 13.89 -1.42 29.70
CA LYS A 188 15.01 -0.59 29.26
C LYS A 188 14.53 0.51 28.31
N MET A 189 13.75 0.12 27.29
CA MET A 189 13.22 1.05 26.29
C MET A 189 12.33 2.11 26.93
N ILE A 190 11.37 1.69 27.76
CA ILE A 190 10.41 2.59 28.41
C ILE A 190 11.16 3.57 29.32
N ARG A 191 12.14 3.10 30.09
CA ARG A 191 12.96 3.96 30.95
C ARG A 191 13.76 4.98 30.15
N GLU A 192 14.29 4.61 28.99
CA GLU A 192 14.99 5.53 28.09
C GLU A 192 14.04 6.59 27.55
N SER A 193 12.83 6.21 27.12
CA SER A 193 11.80 7.16 26.69
C SER A 193 11.38 8.09 27.83
N ILE A 194 11.10 7.59 29.03
CA ILE A 194 10.79 8.41 30.23
C ILE A 194 11.89 9.42 30.52
N ARG A 195 13.16 9.02 30.43
CA ARG A 195 14.31 9.91 30.67
C ARG A 195 14.35 11.08 29.69
N LYS A 196 14.01 10.86 28.41
CA LYS A 196 13.94 11.92 27.40
C LYS A 196 12.91 13.00 27.77
N PHE A 197 11.76 12.60 28.32
CA PHE A 197 10.67 13.50 28.71
C PHE A 197 10.73 14.01 30.15
N ARG A 198 11.79 13.69 30.91
CA ARG A 198 11.93 14.09 32.32
C ARG A 198 11.69 15.60 32.54
N GLY A 199 12.16 16.43 31.61
CA GLY A 199 11.97 17.88 31.67
C GLY A 199 10.50 18.29 31.68
N ASP A 200 9.68 17.70 30.82
CA ASP A 200 8.25 18.02 30.70
C ASP A 200 7.46 17.58 31.94
N PHE A 201 7.76 16.40 32.49
CA PHE A 201 7.18 15.94 33.76
C PHE A 201 7.46 16.93 34.91
N ILE A 202 8.69 17.46 34.98
CA ILE A 202 9.08 18.42 36.02
C ILE A 202 8.41 19.78 35.81
N ILE A 203 8.44 20.31 34.58
CA ILE A 203 7.86 21.62 34.25
C ILE A 203 6.36 21.63 34.50
N LYS A 204 5.66 20.57 34.08
CA LYS A 204 4.21 20.42 34.25
C LYS A 204 3.80 19.87 35.61
N ARG A 205 4.75 19.48 36.47
CA ARG A 205 4.52 18.88 37.80
C ARG A 205 3.60 17.64 37.74
N LEU A 206 3.70 16.86 36.67
CA LEU A 206 2.91 15.64 36.50
C LEU A 206 3.53 14.49 37.29
N ARG A 207 2.70 13.72 37.99
CA ARG A 207 3.13 12.51 38.70
C ARG A 207 3.34 11.38 37.69
N LEU A 208 4.52 10.79 37.67
CA LEU A 208 4.79 9.57 36.90
C LEU A 208 4.63 8.35 37.83
N VAL A 209 3.75 7.42 37.47
CA VAL A 209 3.60 6.11 38.12
C VAL A 209 4.11 5.04 37.17
N TYR A 210 5.31 4.53 37.42
CA TYR A 210 5.95 3.53 36.59
C TYR A 210 6.10 2.22 37.37
N GLU A 211 5.55 1.15 36.84
CA GLU A 211 5.75 -0.22 37.34
C GLU A 211 6.85 -0.89 36.50
N PRO A 212 7.89 -1.48 37.11
CA PRO A 212 8.93 -2.20 36.38
C PRO A 212 8.36 -3.38 35.57
N ILE A 213 8.89 -3.57 34.35
CA ILE A 213 8.35 -4.54 33.38
C ILE A 213 9.43 -5.55 32.98
N GLU A 214 9.32 -6.80 33.40
CA GLU A 214 10.33 -7.84 33.09
C GLU A 214 10.11 -8.55 31.74
N GLU A 215 9.25 -8.01 30.89
CA GLU A 215 8.88 -8.60 29.60
C GLU A 215 9.88 -8.30 28.48
N THR A 216 10.07 -9.30 27.61
CA THR A 216 10.88 -9.20 26.40
C THR A 216 10.04 -9.55 25.18
N VAL A 217 10.06 -8.68 24.17
CA VAL A 217 9.22 -8.81 22.97
C VAL A 217 10.08 -8.89 21.72
N LEU A 218 9.64 -9.71 20.74
CA LEU A 218 10.26 -9.74 19.43
C LEU A 218 9.73 -8.56 18.61
N SER A 219 10.56 -7.55 18.39
CA SER A 219 10.15 -6.33 17.69
C SER A 219 11.37 -5.61 17.12
N ASP A 220 11.14 -4.54 16.36
CA ASP A 220 12.17 -3.56 16.07
C ASP A 220 12.22 -2.49 17.16
N GLU A 221 13.36 -2.36 17.83
CA GLU A 221 13.57 -1.44 18.97
C GLU A 221 13.32 0.01 18.57
N LYS A 222 13.76 0.42 17.38
CA LYS A 222 13.64 1.81 16.93
C LYS A 222 12.21 2.19 16.66
N TRP A 223 11.49 1.34 15.92
CA TRP A 223 10.10 1.61 15.55
C TRP A 223 9.17 1.51 16.76
N LEU A 224 9.37 0.55 17.66
CA LEU A 224 8.58 0.45 18.88
C LEU A 224 8.85 1.62 19.83
N SER A 225 10.11 2.05 19.97
CA SER A 225 10.48 3.24 20.75
C SER A 225 9.79 4.49 20.23
N PHE A 226 9.68 4.67 18.90
CA PHE A 226 8.92 5.78 18.32
C PHE A 226 7.44 5.76 18.75
N VAL A 227 6.78 4.59 18.72
CA VAL A 227 5.39 4.45 19.15
C VAL A 227 5.23 4.86 20.61
N ILE A 228 6.07 4.33 21.51
CA ILE A 228 6.02 4.64 22.94
C ILE A 228 6.25 6.14 23.18
N GLU A 229 7.23 6.74 22.50
CA GLU A 229 7.54 8.16 22.63
C GLU A 229 6.41 9.06 22.11
N GLN A 230 5.75 8.66 21.03
CA GLN A 230 4.61 9.39 20.48
C GLN A 230 3.40 9.33 21.41
N VAL A 231 3.12 8.16 22.00
CA VAL A 231 2.06 7.98 22.98
C VAL A 231 2.35 8.78 24.25
N LEU A 232 3.57 8.73 24.76
CA LEU A 232 4.01 9.49 25.93
C LEU A 232 3.96 11.00 25.68
N SER A 233 4.36 11.46 24.49
CA SER A 233 4.24 12.86 24.08
C SER A 233 2.79 13.33 24.08
N ASN A 234 1.86 12.49 23.58
CA ASN A 234 0.43 12.79 23.63
C ASN A 234 -0.10 12.87 25.07
N ALA A 235 0.23 11.90 25.92
CA ALA A 235 -0.14 11.90 27.34
C ALA A 235 0.33 13.19 28.03
N LEU A 236 1.59 13.57 27.83
CA LEU A 236 2.17 14.80 28.36
C LEU A 236 1.52 16.05 27.75
N LYS A 237 1.18 16.05 26.47
CA LYS A 237 0.55 17.19 25.78
C LYS A 237 -0.83 17.48 26.36
N TYR A 238 -1.66 16.45 26.53
CA TYR A 238 -3.08 16.58 26.87
C TYR A 238 -3.38 16.50 28.38
N THR A 239 -2.38 16.18 29.21
CA THR A 239 -2.48 16.24 30.67
C THR A 239 -1.91 17.55 31.18
N LYS A 240 -2.78 18.43 31.71
CA LYS A 240 -2.36 19.69 32.34
C LYS A 240 -1.92 19.48 33.79
N GLU A 241 -2.69 18.70 34.53
CA GLU A 241 -2.45 18.34 35.93
C GLU A 241 -2.82 16.87 36.14
N GLY A 242 -2.23 16.22 37.15
CA GLY A 242 -2.50 14.83 37.47
C GLY A 242 -1.31 13.90 37.22
N SER A 243 -1.55 12.77 36.57
CA SER A 243 -0.55 11.70 36.45
C SER A 243 -0.55 10.98 35.10
N VAL A 244 0.62 10.44 34.76
CA VAL A 244 0.77 9.43 33.71
C VAL A 244 1.22 8.12 34.37
N ARG A 245 0.52 7.03 34.08
CA ARG A 245 0.82 5.68 34.57
C ARG A 245 1.27 4.80 33.41
N ILE A 246 2.32 4.02 33.62
CA ILE A 246 2.83 3.04 32.64
C ILE A 246 2.96 1.70 33.35
N TYR A 247 2.29 0.68 32.82
CA TYR A 247 2.15 -0.65 33.42
C TYR A 247 1.85 -1.71 32.34
N MET A 248 1.88 -2.99 32.72
CA MET A 248 1.49 -4.11 31.85
C MET A 248 0.16 -4.70 32.30
N GLU A 249 -0.72 -5.00 31.34
CA GLU A 249 -1.90 -5.85 31.50
C GLU A 249 -1.58 -7.25 30.96
N GLU A 250 -2.05 -8.30 31.64
CA GLU A 250 -1.92 -9.68 31.15
C GLU A 250 -2.70 -9.88 29.83
N PRO A 251 -2.22 -10.72 28.89
CA PRO A 251 -0.99 -11.52 28.97
C PRO A 251 0.28 -10.77 28.57
N ALA A 252 0.21 -9.76 27.70
CA ALA A 252 1.39 -9.02 27.22
C ALA A 252 1.01 -7.63 26.63
N THR A 253 0.16 -6.86 27.31
CA THR A 253 -0.28 -5.55 26.81
C THR A 253 0.38 -4.40 27.57
N LEU A 254 1.15 -3.57 26.87
CA LEU A 254 1.72 -2.34 27.42
C LEU A 254 0.66 -1.25 27.47
N CYS A 255 0.40 -0.72 28.67
CA CYS A 255 -0.57 0.34 28.91
C CYS A 255 0.12 1.65 29.30
N ILE A 256 -0.23 2.72 28.59
CA ILE A 256 0.14 4.10 28.94
C ILE A 256 -1.16 4.86 29.18
N ALA A 257 -1.43 5.18 30.44
CA ALA A 257 -2.63 5.86 30.89
C ALA A 257 -2.31 7.26 31.39
N ASP A 258 -3.10 8.25 31.00
CA ASP A 258 -3.03 9.62 31.46
C ASP A 258 -4.36 10.09 32.04
N THR A 259 -4.31 11.11 32.90
CA THR A 259 -5.49 11.75 33.51
C THR A 259 -5.81 13.09 32.83
N GLY A 260 -5.57 13.18 31.52
CA GLY A 260 -5.79 14.41 30.75
C GLY A 260 -7.25 14.67 30.41
N ILE A 261 -7.48 15.56 29.44
CA ILE A 261 -8.83 15.97 29.00
C ILE A 261 -9.68 14.85 28.38
N GLY A 262 -9.07 13.70 28.08
CA GLY A 262 -9.73 12.61 27.37
C GLY A 262 -10.10 12.93 25.91
N ILE A 263 -10.83 12.01 25.29
CA ILE A 263 -11.23 12.04 23.88
C ILE A 263 -12.74 11.81 23.82
N ALA A 264 -13.45 12.61 23.03
CA ALA A 264 -14.88 12.44 22.82
C ALA A 264 -15.18 11.06 22.19
N PRO A 265 -16.21 10.33 22.64
CA PRO A 265 -16.55 9.00 22.11
C PRO A 265 -16.75 8.97 20.58
N GLU A 266 -17.24 10.08 20.02
CA GLU A 266 -17.46 10.26 18.57
C GLU A 266 -16.15 10.31 17.77
N ASP A 267 -15.07 10.78 18.39
CA ASP A 267 -13.75 10.91 17.76
C ASP A 267 -12.95 9.60 17.84
N ILE A 268 -13.20 8.73 18.84
CA ILE A 268 -12.45 7.48 19.08
C ILE A 268 -12.29 6.59 17.85
N PRO A 269 -13.33 6.34 17.02
CA PRO A 269 -13.19 5.49 15.83
C PRO A 269 -12.22 6.07 14.79
N ARG A 270 -11.98 7.40 14.83
CA ARG A 270 -11.30 8.16 13.79
C ARG A 270 -9.92 8.66 14.20
N ILE A 271 -9.54 8.58 15.47
CA ILE A 271 -8.24 9.10 15.99
C ILE A 271 -6.99 8.53 15.30
N PHE A 272 -7.12 7.39 14.63
CA PHE A 272 -6.04 6.77 13.88
C PHE A 272 -6.10 7.04 12.36
N GLU A 273 -7.11 7.77 11.88
CA GLU A 273 -7.19 8.22 10.49
C GLU A 273 -6.09 9.23 10.19
N GLU A 274 -5.57 9.18 8.96
CA GLU A 274 -4.54 10.11 8.51
C GLU A 274 -5.06 11.56 8.53
N GLY A 275 -4.34 12.43 9.25
CA GLY A 275 -4.67 13.86 9.32
C GLY A 275 -5.85 14.21 10.23
N PHE A 276 -6.37 13.26 11.00
CA PHE A 276 -7.48 13.53 11.91
C PHE A 276 -7.03 14.21 13.21
N THR A 277 -7.69 15.30 13.59
CA THR A 277 -7.32 16.12 14.76
C THR A 277 -8.43 16.26 15.81
N GLY A 278 -9.59 15.61 15.63
CA GLY A 278 -10.72 15.64 16.58
C GLY A 278 -11.31 17.03 16.82
N GLY A 279 -12.31 17.12 17.69
CA GLY A 279 -12.90 18.40 18.13
C GLY A 279 -11.89 19.29 18.86
N ASN A 280 -11.08 18.70 19.73
CA ASN A 280 -10.10 19.41 20.58
C ASN A 280 -8.89 19.94 19.80
N GLY A 281 -8.51 19.32 18.67
CA GLY A 281 -7.46 19.84 17.80
C GLY A 281 -7.89 21.02 16.92
N ARG A 282 -9.19 21.32 16.83
CA ARG A 282 -9.68 22.53 16.14
C ARG A 282 -9.43 23.80 16.96
N GLU A 283 -9.42 23.70 18.29
CA GLU A 283 -9.03 24.80 19.17
C GLU A 283 -7.50 24.95 19.25
N ASP A 284 -6.76 23.84 19.27
CA ASP A 284 -5.29 23.82 19.25
C ASP A 284 -4.77 23.52 17.83
N LYS A 285 -4.67 24.57 16.98
CA LYS A 285 -4.22 24.55 15.55
C LYS A 285 -2.83 23.93 15.29
N ARG A 286 -2.20 23.34 16.30
CA ARG A 286 -0.86 22.73 16.26
C ARG A 286 -0.89 21.21 16.05
N ALA A 287 -2.07 20.58 16.04
CA ALA A 287 -2.19 19.13 15.82
C ALA A 287 -2.19 18.80 14.32
N SER A 288 -1.27 17.94 13.87
CA SER A 288 -1.22 17.47 12.47
C SER A 288 -2.09 16.24 12.20
N GLY A 289 -2.50 15.52 13.24
CA GLY A 289 -3.23 14.25 13.12
C GLY A 289 -2.42 13.07 12.60
N ILE A 290 -1.10 13.23 12.43
CA ILE A 290 -0.23 12.21 11.85
C ILE A 290 0.28 11.22 12.90
N GLY A 291 0.52 11.66 14.14
CA GLY A 291 1.21 10.86 15.17
C GLY A 291 0.54 9.51 15.48
N LEU A 292 -0.77 9.52 15.78
CA LEU A 292 -1.50 8.27 16.09
C LEU A 292 -1.65 7.38 14.85
N TYR A 293 -1.88 7.97 13.68
CA TYR A 293 -1.89 7.23 12.41
C TYR A 293 -0.58 6.45 12.20
N LEU A 294 0.57 7.11 12.39
CA LEU A 294 1.89 6.45 12.33
C LEU A 294 1.99 5.32 13.36
N CYS A 295 1.54 5.54 14.59
CA CYS A 295 1.57 4.50 15.62
C CYS A 295 0.82 3.25 15.19
N ARG A 296 -0.40 3.41 14.63
CA ARG A 296 -1.20 2.28 14.13
C ARG A 296 -0.51 1.54 12.99
N GLU A 297 0.04 2.27 12.02
CA GLU A 297 0.70 1.64 10.88
C GLU A 297 2.01 0.94 11.26
N ILE A 298 2.77 1.51 12.20
CA ILE A 298 3.98 0.88 12.75
C ILE A 298 3.62 -0.39 13.52
N CYS A 299 2.67 -0.33 14.45
CA CYS A 299 2.22 -1.52 15.17
C CYS A 299 1.77 -2.61 14.20
N ARG A 300 0.95 -2.27 13.20
CA ARG A 300 0.48 -3.21 12.17
C ARG A 300 1.63 -3.90 11.43
N ARG A 301 2.69 -3.17 11.06
CA ARG A 301 3.86 -3.74 10.37
C ARG A 301 4.77 -4.56 11.28
N LEU A 302 4.80 -4.24 12.58
CA LEU A 302 5.53 -5.01 13.59
C LEU A 302 4.78 -6.25 14.07
N GLY A 303 3.51 -6.42 13.68
CA GLY A 303 2.64 -7.51 14.15
C GLY A 303 1.94 -7.22 15.49
N HIS A 304 2.02 -5.99 15.99
CA HIS A 304 1.40 -5.55 17.25
C HIS A 304 0.04 -4.89 17.01
N ARG A 305 -0.83 -4.89 18.02
CA ARG A 305 -2.12 -4.20 17.95
C ARG A 305 -2.15 -3.03 18.93
N ILE A 306 -2.49 -1.84 18.44
CA ILE A 306 -2.71 -0.65 19.27
C ILE A 306 -4.21 -0.34 19.39
N THR A 307 -4.67 -0.07 20.60
CA THR A 307 -6.06 0.34 20.90
C THR A 307 -6.06 1.47 21.91
N ILE A 308 -7.16 2.23 21.95
CA ILE A 308 -7.32 3.38 22.84
C ILE A 308 -8.70 3.31 23.49
N SER A 309 -8.74 3.53 24.81
CA SER A 309 -9.96 3.79 25.56
C SER A 309 -9.82 5.13 26.25
N SER A 310 -10.83 5.98 26.17
CA SER A 310 -10.79 7.31 26.79
C SER A 310 -12.17 7.74 27.22
N VAL A 311 -12.21 8.52 28.30
CA VAL A 311 -13.41 9.20 28.80
C VAL A 311 -13.05 10.68 28.98
N VAL A 312 -13.93 11.56 28.51
CA VAL A 312 -13.75 13.01 28.59
C VAL A 312 -13.58 13.41 30.06
N ASP A 313 -12.59 14.27 30.33
CA ASP A 313 -12.19 14.76 31.65
C ASP A 313 -11.70 13.70 32.66
N GLU A 314 -11.67 12.42 32.31
CA GLU A 314 -11.05 11.36 33.14
C GLU A 314 -9.68 10.93 32.60
N GLY A 315 -9.49 10.97 31.27
CA GLY A 315 -8.20 10.72 30.63
C GLY A 315 -8.23 9.69 29.52
N THR A 316 -7.05 9.23 29.12
CA THR A 316 -6.85 8.31 27.99
C THR A 316 -5.95 7.16 28.39
N THR A 317 -6.29 5.94 27.98
CA THR A 317 -5.42 4.77 28.08
C THR A 317 -5.15 4.23 26.69
N VAL A 318 -3.88 4.24 26.30
CA VAL A 318 -3.39 3.60 25.08
C VAL A 318 -2.84 2.23 25.44
N ARG A 319 -3.31 1.20 24.75
CA ARG A 319 -2.90 -0.20 24.93
C ARG A 319 -2.18 -0.69 23.68
N ILE A 320 -0.99 -1.23 23.86
CA ILE A 320 -0.21 -1.87 22.81
C ILE A 320 -0.10 -3.35 23.17
N ASP A 321 -0.87 -4.18 22.48
CA ASP A 321 -0.81 -5.63 22.58
C ASP A 321 0.44 -6.13 21.87
N LEU A 322 1.34 -6.71 22.66
CA LEU A 322 2.64 -7.26 22.25
C LEU A 322 2.63 -8.80 22.29
N GLY A 323 1.45 -9.41 22.47
CA GLY A 323 1.28 -10.85 22.47
C GLY A 323 1.69 -11.45 21.12
N ARG A 324 2.26 -12.67 21.17
CA ARG A 324 2.52 -13.45 19.95
C ARG A 324 1.20 -13.99 19.43
N THR A 325 0.78 -13.58 18.25
CA THR A 325 -0.11 -14.40 17.42
C THR A 325 0.73 -15.55 16.88
N GLU A 326 0.62 -16.73 17.51
CA GLU A 326 1.05 -17.99 16.92
C GLU A 326 0.11 -18.29 15.74
N ASP A 327 0.49 -17.88 14.53
CA ASP A 327 -0.09 -18.38 13.27
C ASP A 327 0.99 -19.04 12.42
#